data_AF-A0A6J6GVP2-F1
#
_entry.id   AF-A0A6J6GVP2-F1
#
_cell.length_a   1.000
_cell.length_b   1.000
_cell.length_c   1.000
_cell.angle_alpha   90.00
_cell.angle_beta   90.00
_cell.angle_gamma   90.00
#
_symmetry.space_group_name_H-M   'P 1'
#
loop_
_entity.id
_entity.type
_entity.pdbx_description
1 polymer ?
#
loop_
_entity_poly.entity_id
_entity_poly.type
_entity_poly.pdbx_seq_one_letter_code
_entity_poly.pdbx_strand_id
1 'polypeptide(L)'
;MAPKISTEKMFRRRQKIVAAVDLPGAPAGTFGKVWFVSGVTWIRYHVAFDNGVEIANVDGAQITDRKSWLAEKAERDQEALEVERAAAREAARAEALANLATGPASH
;
A
#
# COMPACT_ATOMS: atom_id res chain seq x y z
N MET A 1 17.03 10.87 -1.80
CA MET A 1 15.65 11.16 -1.37
C MET A 1 15.53 10.68 0.07
N ALA A 2 15.65 11.59 1.04
CA ALA A 2 15.59 11.20 2.46
C ALA A 2 14.15 10.76 2.77
N PRO A 3 13.93 9.62 3.46
CA PRO A 3 12.59 9.27 3.90
C PRO A 3 12.08 10.40 4.81
N LYS A 4 10.95 11.00 4.43
CA LYS A 4 10.24 12.00 5.22
C LYS A 4 9.86 11.33 6.54
N ILE A 5 10.68 11.50 7.57
CA ILE A 5 10.30 11.13 8.93
C ILE A 5 9.20 12.11 9.30
N SER A 6 7.95 11.64 9.22
CA SER A 6 6.78 12.41 9.60
C SER A 6 6.88 12.73 11.09
N THR A 7 7.34 13.93 11.41
CA THR A 7 7.21 14.53 12.73
C THR A 7 5.73 14.46 13.16
N GLU A 8 5.47 13.85 14.33
CA GLU A 8 4.17 13.79 15.04
C GLU A 8 3.07 12.78 14.62
N LYS A 9 3.41 11.55 14.22
CA LYS A 9 2.48 10.42 14.44
C LYS A 9 3.06 9.43 15.46
N MET A 10 2.85 9.73 16.74
CA MET A 10 3.14 8.77 17.80
C MET A 10 2.07 7.67 17.81
N PHE A 11 2.50 6.41 17.69
CA PHE A 11 1.58 5.29 17.73
C PHE A 11 1.19 4.97 19.18
N ARG A 12 -0.06 4.59 19.37
CA ARG A 12 -0.61 4.25 20.69
C ARG A 12 -0.64 2.74 20.91
N ARG A 13 -0.63 2.33 22.17
CA ARG A 13 -0.86 0.94 22.54
C ARG A 13 -2.17 0.42 21.93
N ARG A 14 -2.13 -0.80 21.38
CA ARG A 14 -3.21 -1.49 20.64
C ARG A 14 -3.61 -0.83 19.32
N GLN A 15 -2.89 0.19 18.84
CA GLN A 15 -3.15 0.75 17.52
C GLN A 15 -2.82 -0.27 16.43
N LYS A 16 -3.71 -0.37 15.43
CA LYS A 16 -3.51 -1.23 14.26
C LYS A 16 -2.56 -0.55 13.28
N ILE A 17 -1.54 -1.27 12.86
CA ILE A 17 -0.47 -0.76 12.01
C ILE A 17 -0.22 -1.71 10.84
N VAL A 18 0.65 -1.28 9.94
CA VAL A 18 1.23 -2.09 8.87
C VAL A 18 2.74 -1.87 8.85
N ALA A 19 3.51 -2.91 8.53
CA ALA A 19 4.92 -2.75 8.19
C ALA A 19 5.04 -1.90 6.91
N ALA A 20 5.70 -0.75 6.98
CA ALA A 20 5.90 0.13 5.82
C ALA A 20 7.12 -0.32 4.98
N VAL A 21 8.05 -1.04 5.61
CA VAL A 21 9.27 -1.60 5.02
C VAL A 21 9.37 -3.08 5.37
N ASP A 22 10.26 -3.80 4.70
CA ASP A 22 10.59 -5.17 5.08
C ASP A 22 11.31 -5.20 6.42
N LEU A 23 10.70 -5.86 7.39
CA LEU A 23 11.23 -6.08 8.72
C LEU A 23 11.67 -7.54 8.88
N PRO A 24 12.58 -7.85 9.83
CA PRO A 24 12.99 -9.21 10.10
C PRO A 24 11.79 -10.13 10.39
N GLY A 25 11.47 -11.01 9.46
CA GLY A 25 10.33 -11.92 9.55
C GLY A 25 8.96 -11.31 9.24
N ALA A 26 8.85 -10.01 8.97
CA ALA A 26 7.60 -9.34 8.62
C ALA A 26 7.79 -8.47 7.35
N PRO A 27 7.44 -8.98 6.16
CA PRO A 27 7.53 -8.21 4.92
C PRO A 27 6.70 -6.92 4.94
N ALA A 28 7.04 -5.97 4.09
CA ALA A 28 6.25 -4.75 3.89
C ALA A 28 4.79 -5.11 3.54
N GLY A 29 3.85 -4.36 4.10
CA GLY A 29 2.41 -4.65 3.98
C GLY A 29 1.86 -5.63 5.01
N THR A 30 2.70 -6.23 5.86
CA THR A 30 2.23 -7.13 6.94
C THR A 30 1.47 -6.33 8.00
N PHE A 31 0.23 -6.76 8.29
CA PHE A 31 -0.59 -6.15 9.33
C PHE A 31 -0.12 -6.54 10.72
N GLY A 32 -0.32 -5.63 11.67
CA GLY A 32 -0.01 -5.88 13.07
C GLY A 32 -0.64 -4.88 14.02
N LYS A 33 -0.21 -4.94 15.27
CA LYS A 33 -0.65 -4.03 16.33
C LYS A 33 0.50 -3.64 17.25
N VAL A 34 0.47 -2.42 17.75
CA VAL A 34 1.42 -1.96 18.78
C VAL A 34 1.05 -2.59 20.13
N TRP A 35 1.96 -3.36 20.71
CA TRP A 35 1.78 -4.00 22.01
C TRP A 35 2.27 -3.12 23.16
N PHE A 36 3.41 -2.47 22.97
CA PHE A 36 4.05 -1.63 23.97
C PHE A 36 4.76 -0.46 23.31
N VAL A 37 4.80 0.66 24.01
CA VAL A 37 5.51 1.88 23.59
C VAL A 37 6.55 2.17 24.65
N SER A 38 7.81 2.19 24.27
CA SER A 38 8.95 2.41 25.15
C SER A 38 9.62 3.73 24.83
N GLY A 39 10.08 4.45 25.85
CA GLY A 39 10.87 5.66 25.71
C GLY A 39 10.07 6.96 25.78
N VAL A 40 10.80 8.04 26.09
CA VAL A 40 10.26 9.39 26.30
C VAL A 40 10.73 10.33 25.19
N THR A 41 12.04 10.35 24.93
CA THR A 41 12.64 11.13 23.83
C THR A 41 12.88 10.27 22.58
N TRP A 42 13.30 9.02 22.75
CA TRP A 42 13.42 8.04 21.66
C TRP A 42 12.35 6.97 21.83
N ILE A 43 11.26 7.11 21.07
CA ILE A 43 10.16 6.18 21.15
C ILE A 43 10.48 4.93 20.33
N ARG A 44 10.37 3.76 20.95
CA ARG A 44 10.46 2.44 20.33
C ARG A 44 9.16 1.69 20.52
N TYR A 45 8.70 1.05 19.46
CA TYR A 45 7.45 0.30 19.45
C TYR A 45 7.73 -1.19 19.50
N HIS A 46 7.10 -1.86 20.47
CA HIS A 46 6.94 -3.30 20.42
C HIS A 46 5.69 -3.60 19.61
N VAL A 47 5.86 -4.35 18.53
CA VAL A 47 4.81 -4.64 17.56
C VAL A 47 4.64 -6.14 17.43
N ALA A 48 3.39 -6.60 17.52
CA ALA A 48 3.01 -7.96 17.20
C ALA A 48 2.34 -7.98 15.83
N PHE A 49 2.92 -8.69 14.87
CA PHE A 49 2.39 -8.85 13.52
C PHE A 49 1.45 -10.06 13.44
N ASP A 50 0.51 -10.00 12.51
CA ASP A 50 -0.51 -11.05 12.32
C ASP A 50 0.10 -12.37 11.79
N ASN A 51 1.32 -12.32 11.25
CA ASN A 51 2.10 -13.50 10.83
C ASN A 51 2.78 -14.24 12.01
N GLY A 52 2.56 -13.80 13.25
CA GLY A 52 3.12 -14.41 14.46
C GLY A 52 4.50 -13.88 14.86
N VAL A 53 5.07 -12.93 14.11
CA VAL A 53 6.35 -12.30 14.46
C VAL A 53 6.14 -11.12 15.40
N GLU A 54 6.92 -11.06 16.48
CA GLU A 54 6.93 -9.95 17.42
C GLU A 54 8.29 -9.23 17.39
N ILE A 55 8.29 -7.92 17.25
CA ILE A 55 9.50 -7.10 17.15
C ILE A 55 9.45 -5.99 18.19
N ALA A 56 10.42 -5.98 19.12
CA ALA A 56 10.42 -5.07 20.26
C ALA A 56 10.95 -3.66 19.96
N ASN A 57 11.80 -3.52 18.93
CA ASN A 57 12.56 -2.30 18.65
C ASN A 57 12.22 -1.70 17.29
N VAL A 58 10.93 -1.53 17.02
CA VAL A 58 10.47 -0.91 15.77
C VAL A 58 10.50 0.61 15.91
N ASP A 59 11.05 1.28 14.89
CA ASP A 59 11.00 2.74 14.78
C ASP A 59 9.65 3.18 14.17
N GLY A 60 9.15 4.34 14.57
CA GLY A 60 7.91 4.89 14.02
C GLY A 60 7.96 5.10 12.51
N ALA A 61 9.14 5.36 11.93
CA ALA A 61 9.31 5.49 10.49
C ALA A 61 9.18 4.17 9.71
N GLN A 62 9.24 3.02 10.39
CA GLN A 62 9.16 1.70 9.76
C GLN A 62 7.73 1.12 9.74
N ILE A 63 6.77 1.81 10.36
CA ILE A 63 5.38 1.40 10.45
C ILE A 63 4.46 2.53 10.03
N THR A 64 3.28 2.16 9.52
CA THR A 64 2.23 3.11 9.16
C THR A 64 0.90 2.72 9.78
N ASP A 65 -0.04 3.67 9.84
CA ASP A 65 -1.39 3.38 10.29
C ASP A 65 -2.13 2.50 9.28
N ARG A 66 -2.85 1.50 9.77
CA ARG A 66 -3.59 0.57 8.91
C ARG A 66 -4.60 1.26 8.00
N LYS A 67 -5.27 2.33 8.46
CA LYS A 67 -6.27 3.02 7.64
C LYS A 67 -5.61 3.80 6.50
N SER A 68 -4.53 4.52 6.81
CA SER A 68 -3.77 5.28 5.80
C SER A 68 -3.22 4.35 4.71
N TRP A 69 -2.61 3.22 5.11
CA TRP A 69 -2.11 2.22 4.17
C TRP A 69 -3.21 1.67 3.25
N LEU A 70 -4.38 1.35 3.80
CA LEU A 70 -5.49 0.82 3.00
C LEU A 70 -6.07 1.87 2.04
N ALA A 71 -6.08 3.15 2.44
CA ALA A 71 -6.54 4.23 1.57
C ALA A 71 -5.59 4.44 0.38
N GLU A 72 -4.28 4.54 0.64
CA GLU A 72 -3.24 4.67 -0.39
C GLU A 72 -3.22 3.44 -1.32
N LYS A 73 -3.39 2.23 -0.76
CA LYS A 73 -3.49 1.02 -1.56
C LYS A 73 -4.74 1.04 -2.46
N ALA A 74 -5.88 1.46 -1.93
CA ALA A 74 -7.13 1.50 -2.69
C ALA A 74 -7.08 2.52 -3.84
N GLU A 75 -6.50 3.70 -3.62
CA GLU A 75 -6.22 4.69 -4.66
C GLU A 75 -5.38 4.07 -5.78
N ARG A 76 -4.23 3.49 -5.43
CA ARG A 76 -3.34 2.87 -6.43
C ARG A 76 -4.01 1.74 -7.20
N ASP A 77 -4.80 0.91 -6.51
CA ASP A 77 -5.54 -0.18 -7.14
C ASP A 77 -6.64 0.38 -8.10
N GLN A 78 -7.28 1.51 -7.75
CA GLN A 78 -8.24 2.20 -8.62
C GLN A 78 -7.55 2.78 -9.87
N GLU A 79 -6.43 3.47 -9.71
CA GLU A 79 -5.65 4.01 -10.84
C GLU A 79 -5.22 2.91 -11.80
N ALA A 80 -4.76 1.76 -11.28
CA ALA A 80 -4.39 0.61 -12.10
C ALA A 80 -5.57 0.07 -12.91
N LEU A 81 -6.75 -0.05 -12.28
CA LEU A 81 -7.98 -0.47 -12.96
C LEU A 81 -8.45 0.54 -14.02
N GLU A 82 -8.26 1.84 -13.78
CA GLU A 82 -8.59 2.88 -14.76
C GLU A 82 -7.69 2.83 -15.98
N VAL A 83 -6.39 2.63 -15.79
CA VAL A 83 -5.42 2.43 -16.88
C VAL A 83 -5.77 1.19 -17.71
N GLU A 84 -6.08 0.06 -17.05
CA GLU A 84 -6.50 -1.17 -17.74
C GLU A 84 -7.78 -0.96 -18.55
N ARG A 85 -8.79 -0.30 -17.96
CA ARG A 85 -10.04 0.03 -18.65
C ARG A 85 -9.83 0.97 -19.83
N ALA A 86 -8.95 1.97 -19.70
CA ALA A 86 -8.60 2.87 -20.79
C ALA A 86 -7.93 2.09 -21.94
N ALA A 87 -6.98 1.22 -21.63
CA ALA A 87 -6.33 0.35 -22.61
C ALA A 87 -7.34 -0.58 -23.31
N ALA A 88 -8.28 -1.17 -22.58
CA ALA A 88 -9.34 -2.01 -23.15
C ALA A 88 -10.28 -1.23 -24.08
N ARG A 89 -10.63 0.03 -23.73
CA ARG A 89 -11.44 0.91 -24.58
C ARG A 89 -10.72 1.28 -25.87
N GLU A 90 -9.43 1.60 -25.78
CA GLU A 90 -8.61 1.91 -26.96
C GLU A 90 -8.43 0.68 -27.85
N ALA A 91 -8.22 -0.51 -27.27
CA ALA A 91 -8.16 -1.77 -28.02
C ALA A 91 -9.49 -2.05 -28.76
N ALA A 92 -10.62 -1.91 -28.07
CA ALA A 92 -11.95 -2.10 -28.68
C ALA A 92 -12.21 -1.09 -29.80
N ARG A 93 -11.76 0.17 -29.63
CA ARG A 93 -11.86 1.21 -30.66
C ARG A 93 -11.00 0.90 -31.88
N ALA A 94 -9.77 0.44 -31.66
CA ALA A 94 -8.86 0.05 -32.74
C ALA A 94 -9.42 -1.14 -33.54
N GLU A 95 -9.97 -2.14 -32.84
CA GLU A 95 -10.63 -3.29 -33.47
C GLU A 95 -11.85 -2.86 -34.31
N ALA A 96 -12.71 -2.00 -33.77
CA ALA A 96 -13.86 -1.46 -34.49
C ALA A 96 -13.44 -0.71 -35.77
N LEU A 97 -12.35 0.07 -35.71
CA LEU A 97 -11.81 0.77 -36.87
C LEU A 97 -11.25 -0.20 -37.92
N ALA A 98 -10.56 -1.26 -37.49
CA ALA A 98 -10.04 -2.29 -38.39
C ALA A 98 -11.19 -3.03 -39.10
N ASN A 99 -12.25 -3.38 -38.37
CA ASN A 99 -13.44 -4.01 -38.95
C ASN A 99 -14.14 -3.10 -39.97
N LEU A 100 -14.20 -1.80 -39.73
CA LEU A 100 -14.75 -0.83 -40.69
C LEU A 100 -13.90 -0.73 -41.96
N ALA A 101 -12.57 -0.72 -41.83
CA ALA A 101 -11.64 -0.66 -42.96
C ALA A 101 -11.66 -1.93 -43.83
N THR A 102 -12.11 -3.06 -43.28
CA THR A 102 -12.17 -4.37 -43.96
C THR A 102 -13.59 -4.74 -44.40
N GLY A 103 -14.58 -3.85 -44.18
CA GLY A 103 -15.98 -4.07 -44.59
C GLY A 103 -16.12 -4.26 -46.10
N PRO A 104 -17.06 -5.12 -46.56
CA PRO A 104 -17.07 -5.60 -47.94
C PRO A 104 -17.25 -4.45 -48.92
N ALA A 105 -16.40 -4.41 -49.96
CA ALA A 105 -16.64 -3.59 -51.12
C ALA A 105 -18.02 -3.95 -51.68
N SER A 106 -19.00 -3.06 -51.49
CA SER A 106 -20.33 -3.21 -52.04
C SER A 106 -20.23 -3.33 -53.57
N HIS A 107 -20.50 -4.54 -54.06
CA HIS A 107 -20.76 -4.85 -55.47
C HIS A 107 -22.18 -4.45 -55.86
#